data_AF-A0A958P555-F1
#
_entry.id   AF-A0A958P555-F1
#
_cell.length_a   1.000
_cell.length_b   1.000
_cell.length_c   1.000
_cell.angle_alpha   90.00
_cell.angle_beta   90.00
_cell.angle_gamma   90.00
#
_symmetry.space_group_name_H-M   'P 1'
#
loop_
_entity.id
_entity.type
_entity.pdbx_description
1 polymer ?
#
loop_
_entity_poly.entity_id
_entity_poly.type
_entity_poly.pdbx_seq_one_letter_code
_entity_poly.pdbx_strand_id
1 'polypeptide(L)'
;MNKILNSDIAPSPFLFKSTFDSELKRKDIFSNLFEQLLLFDNIVLSTDKDNHTLYFLIRYFGYENTLRLIKSGYISFYIRTSIIVHSKGKRLDDGTIDESTIYSQPPIVGGSLHGDDIDIEENIYRAIKPFRFDKKRERELIKNTHKQYIKDLDLELGTNTSKIITDAYINNNLENLGMPFTKDPYELNVKEREDLFQIGHSVLESSILLKHNLKSFNNTEHLKILSKNFENIGKAYNVTENTNKIFEIENMPDLKSAYLNGQFNLDDIFKLRHLSNAKYFRKWINDISETTNANEITVEYLNEVEGSKKFFQTSLGKFIKTTASFGVGSGLGMLIGGPAVGLIGAGAAKIAEPVTDYAFGLLETYALDNLIEGKNPRGYLNKVKEEINKNSV
;
A
#
# COMPACT_ATOMS: atom_id res chain seq x y z
N MET A 1 2.92 14.04 1.97
CA MET A 1 1.46 13.92 1.93
C MET A 1 1.15 12.54 1.41
N ASN A 2 0.47 11.71 2.20
CA ASN A 2 0.11 10.35 1.80
C ASN A 2 -1.06 10.43 0.82
N LYS A 3 -0.75 10.38 -0.47
CA LYS A 3 -1.74 10.33 -1.52
C LYS A 3 -1.98 8.89 -1.94
N ILE A 4 -3.24 8.54 -2.15
CA ILE A 4 -3.62 7.26 -2.73
C ILE A 4 -4.37 7.46 -4.03
N LEU A 5 -4.24 6.49 -4.93
CA LEU A 5 -5.11 6.40 -6.11
C LEU A 5 -6.29 5.49 -5.78
N ASN A 6 -7.50 5.95 -6.10
CA ASN A 6 -8.71 5.14 -6.12
C ASN A 6 -9.32 5.18 -7.52
N SER A 7 -9.47 4.00 -8.11
CA SER A 7 -10.02 3.80 -9.45
C SER A 7 -11.34 3.02 -9.46
N ASP A 8 -11.96 2.80 -8.30
CA ASP A 8 -13.15 1.97 -8.14
C ASP A 8 -14.39 2.61 -8.80
N ILE A 9 -14.43 3.95 -8.85
CA ILE A 9 -15.56 4.72 -9.41
C ILE A 9 -15.48 4.73 -10.94
N ALA A 10 -14.34 5.11 -11.50
CA ALA A 10 -14.11 5.16 -12.94
C ALA A 10 -12.88 4.31 -13.31
N PRO A 11 -13.04 2.98 -13.42
CA PRO A 11 -11.92 2.08 -13.70
C PRO A 11 -11.44 2.18 -15.14
N SER A 12 -12.30 2.61 -16.07
CA SER A 12 -11.98 2.75 -17.49
C SER A 12 -12.26 4.18 -17.99
N PRO A 13 -11.40 4.73 -18.87
CA PRO A 13 -11.62 6.06 -19.43
C PRO A 13 -12.60 6.12 -20.60
N PHE A 14 -13.08 4.97 -21.11
CA PHE A 14 -13.98 4.90 -22.28
C PHE A 14 -15.31 4.19 -22.02
N LEU A 15 -15.40 3.37 -20.97
CA LEU A 15 -16.59 2.58 -20.73
C LEU A 15 -17.57 3.34 -19.84
N PHE A 16 -18.59 3.93 -20.47
CA PHE A 16 -19.81 4.43 -19.82
C PHE A 16 -20.72 3.28 -19.35
N LYS A 17 -20.15 2.20 -18.82
CA LYS A 17 -20.95 1.14 -18.22
C LYS A 17 -21.10 1.52 -16.77
N SER A 18 -22.27 2.05 -16.41
CA SER A 18 -22.69 2.31 -15.03
C SER A 18 -22.22 1.18 -14.12
N THR A 19 -21.07 1.37 -13.48
CA THR A 19 -20.46 0.39 -12.56
C THR A 19 -21.29 0.26 -11.28
N PHE A 20 -22.35 1.06 -11.16
CA PHE A 20 -23.14 1.30 -9.96
C PHE A 20 -24.59 0.85 -10.06
N ASP A 21 -25.00 0.13 -11.12
CA ASP A 21 -26.41 -0.27 -11.27
C ASP A 21 -26.90 -1.10 -10.07
N SER A 22 -26.03 -1.92 -9.47
CA SER A 22 -26.35 -2.67 -8.26
C SER A 22 -26.08 -1.87 -6.98
N GLU A 23 -27.00 -1.91 -6.02
CA GLU A 23 -26.85 -1.30 -4.69
C GLU A 23 -25.62 -1.82 -3.93
N LEU A 24 -25.31 -3.11 -4.05
CA LEU A 24 -24.18 -3.74 -3.38
C LEU A 24 -22.85 -3.10 -3.79
N LYS A 25 -22.60 -2.93 -5.10
CA LYS A 25 -21.39 -2.26 -5.59
C LYS A 25 -21.30 -0.81 -5.10
N ARG A 26 -22.41 -0.08 -5.04
CA ARG A 26 -22.42 1.29 -4.51
C ARG A 26 -21.99 1.33 -3.04
N LYS A 27 -22.53 0.42 -2.23
CA LYS A 27 -22.17 0.32 -0.80
C LYS A 27 -20.68 0.02 -0.62
N ASP A 28 -20.14 -0.90 -1.42
CA ASP A 28 -18.72 -1.26 -1.40
C ASP A 28 -17.80 -0.07 -1.73
N ILE A 29 -18.13 0.67 -2.80
CA ILE A 29 -17.39 1.88 -3.19
C ILE A 29 -17.45 2.94 -2.08
N PHE A 30 -18.61 3.13 -1.43
CA PHE A 30 -18.74 4.08 -0.34
C PHE A 30 -17.94 3.67 0.88
N SER A 31 -17.95 2.39 1.27
CA SER A 31 -17.14 1.91 2.40
C SER A 31 -15.65 2.12 2.12
N ASN A 32 -15.19 1.80 0.91
CA ASN A 32 -13.80 1.98 0.52
C ASN A 32 -13.41 3.46 0.53
N LEU A 33 -14.22 4.34 -0.06
CA LEU A 33 -13.94 5.77 -0.09
C LEU A 33 -13.96 6.38 1.32
N PHE A 34 -14.87 5.93 2.18
CA PHE A 34 -14.94 6.37 3.58
C PHE A 34 -13.67 5.98 4.35
N GLU A 35 -13.25 4.72 4.27
CA GLU A 35 -12.01 4.25 4.91
C GLU A 35 -10.80 5.04 4.42
N GLN A 36 -10.71 5.25 3.11
CA GLN A 36 -9.65 6.02 2.49
C GLN A 36 -9.60 7.48 2.98
N LEU A 37 -10.76 8.13 3.13
CA LEU A 37 -10.84 9.51 3.63
C LEU A 37 -10.37 9.63 5.08
N LEU A 38 -10.41 8.54 5.84
CA LEU A 38 -9.92 8.48 7.21
C LEU A 38 -8.42 8.17 7.29
N LEU A 39 -7.89 7.37 6.37
CA LEU A 39 -6.52 6.86 6.42
C LEU A 39 -5.50 7.71 5.65
N PHE A 40 -5.95 8.53 4.69
CA PHE A 40 -5.06 9.25 3.78
C PHE A 40 -5.33 10.75 3.77
N ASP A 41 -4.25 11.53 3.60
CA ASP A 41 -4.34 12.99 3.57
C ASP A 41 -5.11 13.50 2.34
N ASN A 42 -5.05 12.74 1.26
CA ASN A 42 -5.63 13.08 -0.03
C ASN A 42 -5.87 11.81 -0.85
N ILE A 43 -7.05 11.75 -1.46
CA ILE A 43 -7.44 10.68 -2.37
C ILE A 43 -7.46 11.24 -3.78
N VAL A 44 -6.63 10.67 -4.64
CA VAL A 44 -6.67 10.92 -6.07
C VAL A 44 -7.68 9.95 -6.65
N LEU A 45 -8.81 10.48 -7.09
CA LEU A 45 -9.87 9.73 -7.75
C LEU A 45 -9.59 9.72 -9.25
N SER A 46 -9.44 8.53 -9.85
CA SER A 46 -9.39 8.44 -11.30
C SER A 46 -10.74 8.82 -11.89
N THR A 47 -10.71 9.41 -13.08
CA THR A 47 -11.90 9.83 -13.79
C THR A 47 -11.70 9.68 -15.30
N ASP A 48 -12.81 9.65 -16.03
CA ASP A 48 -12.86 9.55 -17.48
C ASP A 48 -13.08 10.91 -18.15
N LYS A 49 -13.30 10.91 -19.46
CA LYS A 49 -13.57 12.10 -20.27
C LYS A 49 -14.92 12.79 -19.99
N ASP A 50 -15.79 12.16 -19.22
CA ASP A 50 -17.09 12.72 -18.82
C ASP A 50 -17.11 13.08 -17.33
N ASN A 51 -15.93 12.98 -16.69
CA ASN A 51 -15.72 13.09 -15.26
C ASN A 51 -16.78 12.35 -14.43
N HIS A 52 -16.99 11.07 -14.75
CA HIS A 52 -17.99 10.24 -14.11
C HIS A 52 -17.83 10.18 -12.59
N THR A 53 -16.60 10.31 -12.10
CA THR A 53 -16.33 10.34 -10.66
C THR A 53 -16.93 11.56 -9.96
N LEU A 54 -16.84 12.74 -10.56
CA LEU A 54 -17.50 13.92 -10.00
C LEU A 54 -19.02 13.79 -10.05
N TYR A 55 -19.57 13.28 -11.17
CA TYR A 55 -21.01 12.99 -11.27
C TYR A 55 -21.47 12.07 -10.15
N PHE A 56 -20.75 10.98 -9.91
CA PHE A 56 -21.03 10.02 -8.85
C PHE A 56 -21.03 10.68 -7.46
N LEU A 57 -19.99 11.43 -7.13
CA LEU A 57 -19.91 12.11 -5.82
C LEU A 57 -21.08 13.07 -5.60
N ILE A 58 -21.40 13.90 -6.59
CA ILE A 58 -22.53 14.84 -6.47
C ILE A 58 -23.85 14.10 -6.34
N ARG A 59 -24.05 13.02 -7.13
CA ARG A 59 -25.29 12.25 -7.14
C ARG A 59 -25.57 11.61 -5.78
N TYR A 60 -24.54 11.13 -5.09
CA TYR A 60 -24.71 10.33 -3.89
C TYR A 60 -24.31 11.02 -2.59
N PHE A 61 -23.30 11.91 -2.58
CA PHE A 61 -22.93 12.69 -1.41
C PHE A 61 -23.63 14.05 -1.36
N GLY A 62 -24.16 14.50 -2.50
CA GLY A 62 -24.75 15.82 -2.65
C GLY A 62 -23.72 16.90 -2.96
N TYR A 63 -24.21 18.03 -3.47
CA TYR A 63 -23.40 19.17 -3.90
C TYR A 63 -22.49 19.71 -2.78
N GLU A 64 -23.08 20.01 -1.61
CA GLU A 64 -22.36 20.70 -0.52
C GLU A 64 -21.22 19.84 0.06
N ASN A 65 -21.49 18.54 0.29
CA ASN A 65 -20.47 17.62 0.80
C ASN A 65 -19.36 17.41 -0.21
N THR A 66 -19.70 17.22 -1.48
CA THR A 66 -18.71 17.08 -2.56
C THR A 66 -17.82 18.32 -2.65
N LEU A 67 -18.41 19.51 -2.67
CA LEU A 67 -17.66 20.76 -2.71
C LEU A 67 -16.76 20.94 -1.48
N ARG A 68 -17.23 20.53 -0.29
CA ARG A 68 -16.43 20.56 0.95
C ARG A 68 -15.21 19.65 0.87
N LEU A 69 -15.35 18.41 0.37
CA LEU A 69 -14.23 17.49 0.18
C LEU A 69 -13.17 18.08 -0.77
N ILE A 70 -13.62 18.67 -1.88
CA ILE A 70 -12.75 19.31 -2.90
C ILE A 70 -12.03 20.53 -2.32
N LYS A 71 -12.75 21.44 -1.66
CA LYS A 71 -12.16 22.66 -1.07
C LYS A 71 -11.18 22.35 0.05
N SER A 72 -11.43 21.29 0.82
CA SER A 72 -10.54 20.85 1.90
C SER A 72 -9.29 20.15 1.38
N GLY A 73 -9.20 19.87 0.08
CA GLY A 73 -8.08 19.15 -0.53
C GLY A 73 -8.03 17.66 -0.18
N TYR A 74 -9.12 17.11 0.35
CA TYR A 74 -9.20 15.68 0.69
C TYR A 74 -9.34 14.81 -0.55
N ILE A 75 -9.89 15.35 -1.63
CA ILE A 75 -9.97 14.68 -2.91
C ILE A 75 -9.32 15.51 -4.02
N SER A 76 -8.63 14.79 -4.90
CA SER A 76 -8.06 15.28 -6.14
C SER A 76 -8.51 14.38 -7.28
N PHE A 77 -8.41 14.85 -8.51
CA PHE A 77 -8.86 14.11 -9.69
C PHE A 77 -7.68 13.83 -10.62
N TYR A 78 -7.69 12.64 -11.22
CA TYR A 78 -6.75 12.25 -12.26
C TYR A 78 -7.52 11.76 -13.48
N ILE A 79 -7.41 12.47 -14.61
CA ILE A 79 -7.98 12.00 -15.86
C ILE A 79 -7.13 10.82 -16.32
N ARG A 80 -7.74 9.65 -16.45
CA ARG A 80 -7.04 8.47 -16.93
C ARG A 80 -6.89 8.56 -18.45
N THR A 81 -5.87 9.27 -18.88
CA THR A 81 -5.63 9.58 -20.29
C THR A 81 -4.98 8.42 -21.03
N SER A 82 -4.05 7.70 -20.40
CA SER A 82 -3.33 6.58 -21.00
C SER A 82 -4.11 5.29 -20.89
N ILE A 83 -4.13 4.54 -22.00
CA ILE A 83 -4.77 3.22 -22.10
C ILE A 83 -3.89 2.20 -22.77
N ILE A 84 -4.19 0.94 -22.46
CA ILE A 84 -3.80 -0.22 -23.23
C ILE A 84 -5.09 -0.94 -23.58
N VAL A 85 -5.18 -1.48 -24.79
CA VAL A 85 -6.31 -2.28 -25.25
C VAL A 85 -5.80 -3.50 -26.01
N HIS A 86 -6.63 -4.52 -26.09
CA HIS A 86 -6.40 -5.68 -26.96
C HIS A 86 -7.68 -6.03 -27.71
N SER A 87 -7.53 -6.58 -28.91
CA SER A 87 -8.67 -7.08 -29.68
C SER A 87 -9.06 -8.48 -29.18
N LYS A 88 -10.36 -8.72 -29.09
CA LYS A 88 -10.92 -10.07 -28.82
C LYS A 88 -11.37 -10.76 -30.11
N GLY A 89 -11.30 -10.08 -31.25
CA GLY A 89 -11.85 -10.54 -32.52
C GLY A 89 -13.17 -9.88 -32.87
N LYS A 90 -13.76 -10.31 -33.99
CA LYS A 90 -15.02 -9.75 -34.50
C LYS A 90 -16.18 -10.55 -33.95
N ARG A 91 -17.12 -9.88 -33.28
CA ARG A 91 -18.39 -10.51 -32.90
C ARG A 91 -19.24 -10.73 -34.15
N LEU A 92 -19.66 -11.98 -34.36
CA LEU A 92 -20.56 -12.37 -35.45
C LEU A 92 -22.02 -12.21 -35.05
N ASP A 93 -22.93 -12.27 -36.04
CA ASP A 93 -24.37 -12.06 -35.83
C ASP A 93 -25.00 -13.13 -34.92
N ASP A 94 -24.42 -14.33 -34.88
CA ASP A 94 -24.82 -15.42 -33.99
C ASP A 94 -24.31 -15.25 -32.54
N GLY A 95 -23.55 -14.18 -32.28
CA GLY A 95 -22.98 -13.88 -30.98
C GLY A 95 -21.64 -14.55 -30.69
N THR A 96 -21.13 -15.41 -31.58
CA THR A 96 -19.80 -15.99 -31.49
C THR A 96 -18.72 -14.96 -31.83
N ILE A 97 -17.45 -15.29 -31.52
CA ILE A 97 -16.31 -14.41 -31.75
C ILE A 97 -15.39 -15.06 -32.79
N ASP A 98 -15.16 -14.35 -33.89
CA ASP A 98 -14.19 -14.74 -34.91
C ASP A 98 -12.79 -14.25 -34.52
N GLU A 99 -12.02 -15.14 -33.90
CA GLU A 99 -10.63 -14.91 -33.51
C GLU A 99 -9.68 -14.87 -34.72
N SER A 100 -10.06 -15.30 -35.93
CA SER A 100 -9.14 -15.21 -37.08
C SER A 100 -8.75 -13.76 -37.39
N THR A 101 -9.61 -12.81 -37.00
CA THR A 101 -9.40 -11.37 -37.20
C THR A 101 -8.34 -10.74 -36.30
N ILE A 102 -7.86 -11.43 -35.26
CA ILE A 102 -6.82 -10.89 -34.36
C ILE A 102 -5.39 -11.19 -34.82
N TYR A 103 -5.19 -12.24 -35.61
CA TYR A 103 -3.85 -12.62 -36.08
C TYR A 103 -3.25 -11.54 -36.98
N SER A 104 -1.93 -11.39 -36.94
CA SER A 104 -1.18 -10.33 -37.65
C SER A 104 -1.46 -8.91 -37.16
N GLN A 105 -2.29 -8.72 -36.13
CA GLN A 105 -2.44 -7.46 -35.40
C GLN A 105 -1.59 -7.48 -34.13
N PRO A 106 -1.08 -6.32 -33.66
CA PRO A 106 -0.36 -6.24 -32.40
C PRO A 106 -1.18 -6.88 -31.25
N PRO A 107 -0.55 -7.63 -30.33
CA PRO A 107 -1.27 -8.34 -29.27
C PRO A 107 -1.96 -7.38 -28.30
N ILE A 108 -1.30 -6.26 -28.00
CA ILE A 108 -1.80 -5.13 -27.23
C ILE A 108 -1.40 -3.84 -27.93
N VAL A 109 -2.22 -2.79 -27.79
CA VAL A 109 -1.94 -1.46 -28.34
C VAL A 109 -2.12 -0.43 -27.23
N GLY A 110 -1.12 0.42 -27.05
CA GLY A 110 -1.20 1.57 -26.18
C GLY A 110 -1.73 2.80 -26.91
N GLY A 111 -2.44 3.67 -26.19
CA GLY A 111 -2.95 4.92 -26.72
C GLY A 111 -3.30 5.91 -25.63
N SER A 112 -3.86 7.06 -26.02
CA SER A 112 -4.31 8.07 -25.08
C SER A 112 -5.53 8.86 -25.56
N LEU A 113 -6.22 9.49 -24.60
CA LEU A 113 -7.24 10.50 -24.86
C LEU A 113 -6.61 11.77 -25.47
N HIS A 114 -7.36 12.47 -26.33
CA HIS A 114 -6.90 13.67 -27.04
C HIS A 114 -8.01 14.72 -27.15
N GLY A 115 -7.62 15.98 -27.39
CA GLY A 115 -8.55 17.08 -27.65
C GLY A 115 -9.51 17.34 -26.48
N ASP A 116 -10.79 17.48 -26.76
CA ASP A 116 -11.83 17.81 -25.77
C ASP A 116 -12.01 16.72 -24.71
N ASP A 117 -11.48 15.50 -24.92
CA ASP A 117 -11.58 14.41 -23.93
C ASP A 117 -10.62 14.59 -22.74
N ILE A 118 -9.59 15.44 -22.89
CA ILE A 118 -8.63 15.77 -21.83
C ILE A 118 -8.81 17.18 -21.27
N ASP A 119 -9.76 17.96 -21.80
CA ASP A 119 -10.07 19.29 -21.29
C ASP A 119 -10.77 19.19 -19.93
N ILE A 120 -10.09 19.67 -18.89
CA ILE A 120 -10.57 19.57 -17.51
C ILE A 120 -11.88 20.34 -17.31
N GLU A 121 -12.01 21.54 -17.88
CA GLU A 121 -13.21 22.36 -17.67
C GLU A 121 -14.42 21.73 -18.37
N GLU A 122 -14.24 21.26 -19.60
CA GLU A 122 -15.27 20.58 -20.36
C GLU A 122 -15.69 19.26 -19.68
N ASN A 123 -14.74 18.47 -19.19
CA ASN A 123 -15.02 17.24 -18.46
C ASN A 123 -15.83 17.52 -17.18
N ILE A 124 -15.49 18.57 -16.41
CA ILE A 124 -16.27 18.99 -15.25
C ILE A 124 -17.68 19.44 -15.67
N TYR A 125 -17.78 20.24 -16.74
CA TYR A 125 -19.05 20.74 -17.24
C TYR A 125 -20.01 19.59 -17.62
N ARG A 126 -19.50 18.58 -18.35
CA ARG A 126 -20.27 17.38 -18.73
C ARG A 126 -20.81 16.64 -17.50
N ALA A 127 -20.00 16.45 -16.45
CA ALA A 127 -20.42 15.79 -15.23
C ALA A 127 -21.52 16.53 -14.45
N ILE A 128 -21.49 17.87 -14.45
CA ILE A 128 -22.42 18.67 -13.61
C ILE A 128 -23.71 19.07 -14.35
N LYS A 129 -23.69 19.08 -15.69
CA LYS A 129 -24.82 19.44 -16.55
C LYS A 129 -26.14 18.74 -16.20
N PRO A 130 -26.18 17.43 -15.86
CA PRO A 130 -27.43 16.76 -15.50
C PRO A 130 -28.13 17.31 -14.26
N PHE A 131 -27.40 17.96 -13.34
CA PHE A 131 -27.96 18.43 -12.06
C PHE A 131 -28.65 19.80 -12.15
N ARG A 132 -28.50 20.53 -13.27
CA ARG A 132 -29.13 21.84 -13.52
C ARG A 132 -28.90 22.86 -12.39
N PHE A 133 -27.66 22.98 -11.91
CA PHE A 133 -27.30 23.98 -10.92
C PHE A 133 -27.48 25.41 -11.47
N ASP A 134 -27.68 26.38 -10.58
CA ASP A 134 -27.60 27.79 -10.95
C ASP A 134 -26.15 28.18 -11.32
N LYS A 135 -26.01 29.24 -12.13
CA LYS A 135 -24.71 29.68 -12.65
C LYS A 135 -23.67 29.96 -11.56
N LYS A 136 -24.08 30.37 -10.35
CA LYS A 136 -23.14 30.66 -9.27
C LYS A 136 -22.56 29.36 -8.72
N ARG A 137 -23.41 28.38 -8.41
CA ARG A 137 -23.00 27.05 -7.94
C ARG A 137 -22.15 26.30 -8.95
N GLU A 138 -22.52 26.38 -10.22
CA GLU A 138 -21.77 25.80 -11.34
C GLU A 138 -20.34 26.37 -11.41
N ARG A 139 -20.21 27.71 -11.48
CA ARG A 139 -18.89 28.38 -11.53
C ARG A 139 -18.03 28.06 -10.31
N GLU A 140 -18.64 28.03 -9.14
CA GLU A 140 -17.94 27.69 -7.90
C GLU A 140 -17.40 26.26 -7.94
N LEU A 141 -18.22 25.30 -8.37
CA LEU A 141 -17.81 23.91 -8.45
C LEU A 141 -16.72 23.70 -9.50
N ILE A 142 -16.87 24.28 -10.70
CA ILE A 142 -15.84 24.24 -11.76
C ILE A 142 -14.52 24.79 -11.23
N LYS A 143 -14.54 26.00 -10.67
CA LYS A 143 -13.33 26.67 -10.16
C LYS A 143 -12.62 25.86 -9.08
N ASN A 144 -13.35 25.25 -8.15
CA ASN A 144 -12.73 24.47 -7.07
C ASN A 144 -12.26 23.10 -7.55
N THR A 145 -13.04 22.42 -8.40
CA THR A 145 -12.69 21.10 -8.92
C THR A 145 -11.48 21.18 -9.85
N HIS A 146 -11.45 22.15 -10.77
CA HIS A 146 -10.34 22.34 -11.72
C HIS A 146 -8.98 22.47 -11.01
N LYS A 147 -8.94 23.13 -9.84
CA LYS A 147 -7.71 23.27 -9.05
C LYS A 147 -7.19 21.95 -8.46
N GLN A 148 -8.06 20.96 -8.30
CA GLN A 148 -7.73 19.68 -7.68
C GLN A 148 -7.34 18.60 -8.70
N TYR A 149 -7.24 18.93 -9.99
CA TYR A 149 -6.76 18.01 -11.00
C TYR A 149 -5.24 17.89 -11.00
N ILE A 150 -4.75 16.65 -11.17
CA ILE A 150 -3.39 16.39 -11.60
C ILE A 150 -3.26 16.82 -13.06
N LYS A 151 -2.34 17.74 -13.33
CA LYS A 151 -2.18 18.38 -14.65
C LYS A 151 -1.27 17.63 -15.61
N ASP A 152 -0.42 16.74 -15.11
CA ASP A 152 0.44 15.92 -15.96
C ASP A 152 -0.39 14.72 -16.44
N LEU A 153 -0.69 14.74 -17.73
CA LEU A 153 -1.67 13.88 -18.39
C LEU A 153 -1.03 12.65 -19.04
N ASP A 154 0.23 12.30 -18.77
CA ASP A 154 0.77 10.97 -19.05
C ASP A 154 0.52 10.38 -20.46
N LEU A 155 0.41 11.22 -21.51
CA LEU A 155 -0.18 10.82 -22.79
C LEU A 155 0.57 9.70 -23.51
N GLU A 156 1.86 9.54 -23.24
CA GLU A 156 2.73 8.52 -23.85
C GLU A 156 2.83 7.23 -23.04
N LEU A 157 2.36 7.21 -21.77
CA LEU A 157 2.55 6.04 -20.90
C LEU A 157 1.89 4.77 -21.46
N GLY A 158 0.70 4.88 -22.07
CA GLY A 158 0.01 3.76 -22.69
C GLY A 158 0.84 3.11 -23.79
N THR A 159 1.27 3.92 -24.77
CA THR A 159 2.11 3.48 -25.89
C THR A 159 3.43 2.87 -25.41
N ASN A 160 4.15 3.57 -24.52
CA ASN A 160 5.42 3.10 -23.99
C ASN A 160 5.28 1.78 -23.23
N THR A 161 4.22 1.65 -22.41
CA THR A 161 3.97 0.41 -21.68
C THR A 161 3.67 -0.76 -22.62
N SER A 162 2.83 -0.56 -23.64
CA SER A 162 2.51 -1.62 -24.61
C SER A 162 3.75 -2.14 -25.33
N LYS A 163 4.68 -1.23 -25.68
CA LYS A 163 5.96 -1.57 -26.29
C LYS A 163 6.85 -2.34 -25.33
N ILE A 164 7.07 -1.83 -24.12
CA ILE A 164 7.91 -2.47 -23.09
C ILE A 164 7.45 -3.90 -22.80
N ILE A 165 6.14 -4.11 -22.69
CA ILE A 165 5.58 -5.43 -22.39
C ILE A 165 5.70 -6.39 -23.57
N THR A 166 5.48 -5.91 -24.79
CA THR A 166 5.67 -6.72 -25.99
C THR A 166 7.13 -7.11 -26.15
N ASP A 167 8.06 -6.16 -25.95
CA ASP A 167 9.50 -6.42 -25.97
C ASP A 167 9.90 -7.39 -24.84
N ALA A 168 9.33 -7.26 -23.64
CA ALA A 168 9.58 -8.16 -22.52
C ALA A 168 9.11 -9.60 -22.83
N TYR A 169 7.96 -9.75 -23.50
CA TYR A 169 7.50 -11.06 -23.95
C TYR A 169 8.46 -11.66 -25.00
N ILE A 170 8.85 -10.89 -26.03
CA ILE A 170 9.78 -11.36 -27.08
C ILE A 170 11.13 -11.80 -26.49
N ASN A 171 11.62 -11.09 -25.48
CA ASN A 171 12.87 -11.41 -24.80
C ASN A 171 12.73 -12.48 -23.70
N ASN A 172 11.57 -13.15 -23.61
CA ASN A 172 11.26 -14.16 -22.60
C ASN A 172 11.35 -13.68 -21.13
N ASN A 173 11.27 -12.37 -20.88
CA ASN A 173 11.35 -11.79 -19.53
C ASN A 173 10.07 -12.00 -18.71
N LEU A 174 8.98 -12.45 -19.33
CA LEU A 174 7.68 -12.69 -18.68
C LEU A 174 7.44 -14.15 -18.29
N GLU A 175 8.42 -15.05 -18.46
CA GLU A 175 8.31 -16.47 -18.12
C GLU A 175 7.87 -16.71 -16.67
N ASN A 176 8.48 -16.00 -15.71
CA ASN A 176 8.15 -16.08 -14.29
C ASN A 176 6.75 -15.53 -13.93
N LEU A 177 6.10 -14.87 -14.89
CA LEU A 177 4.72 -14.38 -14.81
C LEU A 177 3.74 -15.28 -15.57
N GLY A 178 4.19 -16.45 -16.04
CA GLY A 178 3.36 -17.42 -16.76
C GLY A 178 3.21 -17.12 -18.25
N MET A 179 4.03 -16.23 -18.81
CA MET A 179 4.00 -15.83 -20.22
C MET A 179 5.37 -16.05 -20.89
N PRO A 180 5.88 -17.30 -20.98
CA PRO A 180 7.11 -17.59 -21.71
C PRO A 180 6.95 -17.30 -23.21
N PHE A 181 8.05 -16.95 -23.87
CA PHE A 181 8.07 -16.77 -25.31
C PHE A 181 7.96 -18.12 -26.04
N THR A 182 6.73 -18.50 -26.41
CA THR A 182 6.48 -19.77 -27.13
C THR A 182 6.20 -19.58 -28.61
N LYS A 183 5.79 -18.37 -29.01
CA LYS A 183 5.45 -18.01 -30.39
C LYS A 183 5.46 -16.49 -30.59
N ASP A 184 5.43 -16.08 -31.85
CA ASP A 184 5.44 -14.67 -32.22
C ASP A 184 4.26 -13.90 -31.58
N PRO A 185 4.46 -12.65 -31.11
CA PRO A 185 3.40 -11.89 -30.42
C PRO A 185 2.15 -11.67 -31.27
N TYR A 186 2.28 -11.63 -32.59
CA TYR A 186 1.16 -11.45 -33.53
C TYR A 186 0.32 -12.73 -33.70
N GLU A 187 0.81 -13.87 -33.19
CA GLU A 187 0.16 -15.19 -33.19
C GLU A 187 -0.47 -15.57 -31.84
N LEU A 188 -0.43 -14.68 -30.85
CA LEU A 188 -1.10 -14.88 -29.56
C LEU A 188 -2.62 -14.98 -29.75
N ASN A 189 -3.23 -15.98 -29.11
CA ASN A 189 -4.68 -16.16 -29.06
C ASN A 189 -5.32 -15.16 -28.07
N VAL A 190 -6.65 -15.15 -27.99
CA VAL A 190 -7.38 -14.19 -27.14
C VAL A 190 -7.00 -14.29 -25.67
N LYS A 191 -6.81 -15.50 -25.14
CA LYS A 191 -6.46 -15.71 -23.73
C LYS A 191 -5.06 -15.21 -23.41
N GLU A 192 -4.08 -15.54 -24.25
CA GLU A 192 -2.70 -15.07 -24.10
C GLU A 192 -2.61 -13.54 -24.25
N ARG A 193 -3.38 -12.93 -25.16
CA ARG A 193 -3.48 -11.47 -25.29
C ARG A 193 -4.10 -10.82 -24.06
N GLU A 194 -5.13 -11.44 -23.47
CA GLU A 194 -5.71 -10.98 -22.22
C GLU A 194 -4.68 -11.07 -21.08
N ASP A 195 -3.92 -12.16 -20.97
CA ASP A 195 -2.89 -12.30 -19.94
C ASP A 195 -1.76 -11.26 -20.11
N LEU A 196 -1.31 -11.02 -21.35
CA LEU A 196 -0.36 -9.94 -21.67
C LEU A 196 -0.94 -8.55 -21.36
N PHE A 197 -2.23 -8.34 -21.65
CA PHE A 197 -2.96 -7.12 -21.34
C PHE A 197 -3.04 -6.87 -19.83
N GLN A 198 -3.31 -7.88 -19.00
CA GLN A 198 -3.35 -7.73 -17.55
C GLN A 198 -1.98 -7.36 -16.96
N ILE A 199 -0.90 -7.94 -17.48
CA ILE A 199 0.47 -7.55 -17.11
C ILE A 199 0.72 -6.08 -17.52
N GLY A 200 0.37 -5.71 -18.75
CA GLY A 200 0.53 -4.34 -19.23
C GLY A 200 -0.30 -3.33 -18.45
N HIS A 201 -1.52 -3.69 -18.06
CA HIS A 201 -2.35 -2.85 -17.20
C HIS A 201 -1.70 -2.62 -15.84
N SER A 202 -1.13 -3.68 -15.24
CA SER A 202 -0.42 -3.63 -13.96
C SER A 202 0.81 -2.71 -14.02
N VAL A 203 1.59 -2.80 -15.10
CA VAL A 203 2.77 -1.94 -15.32
C VAL A 203 2.35 -0.49 -15.58
N LEU A 204 1.30 -0.25 -16.35
CA LEU A 204 0.77 1.09 -16.61
C LEU A 204 0.30 1.74 -15.30
N GLU A 205 -0.51 1.04 -14.50
CA GLU A 205 -0.99 1.56 -13.21
C GLU A 205 0.17 1.87 -12.28
N SER A 206 1.15 0.98 -12.20
CA SER A 206 2.30 1.18 -11.31
C SER A 206 3.18 2.33 -11.78
N SER A 207 3.29 2.55 -13.09
CA SER A 207 3.99 3.71 -13.65
C SER A 207 3.29 5.02 -13.28
N ILE A 208 1.95 5.06 -13.35
CA ILE A 208 1.14 6.21 -12.91
C ILE A 208 1.34 6.46 -11.40
N LEU A 209 1.26 5.40 -10.59
CA LEU A 209 1.47 5.50 -9.14
C LEU A 209 2.87 6.06 -8.82
N LEU A 210 3.92 5.52 -9.44
CA LEU A 210 5.30 5.97 -9.21
C LEU A 210 5.51 7.41 -9.66
N LYS A 211 5.05 7.76 -10.87
CA LYS A 211 5.24 9.09 -11.46
C LYS A 211 4.58 10.18 -10.61
N HIS A 212 3.40 9.91 -10.07
CA HIS A 212 2.64 10.87 -9.24
C HIS A 212 2.87 10.70 -7.74
N ASN A 213 3.78 9.80 -7.34
CA ASN A 213 4.08 9.47 -5.94
C ASN A 213 2.81 9.09 -5.13
N LEU A 214 1.97 8.27 -5.75
CA LEU A 214 0.72 7.76 -5.19
C LEU A 214 0.91 6.34 -4.67
N LYS A 215 0.08 5.97 -3.70
CA LYS A 215 0.00 4.59 -3.19
C LYS A 215 -1.24 3.89 -3.75
N SER A 216 -1.13 2.59 -3.98
CA SER A 216 -2.29 1.73 -4.24
C SER A 216 -2.96 1.37 -2.92
N PHE A 217 -4.29 1.45 -2.86
CA PHE A 217 -5.07 1.04 -1.69
C PHE A 217 -5.78 -0.30 -1.90
N ASN A 218 -6.39 -0.51 -3.07
CA ASN A 218 -7.22 -1.69 -3.36
C ASN A 218 -6.59 -2.66 -4.38
N ASN A 219 -5.49 -2.30 -5.03
CA ASN A 219 -4.95 -3.07 -6.15
C ASN A 219 -3.62 -3.74 -5.80
N THR A 220 -3.66 -4.65 -4.82
CA THR A 220 -2.45 -5.38 -4.37
C THR A 220 -2.03 -6.47 -5.35
N GLU A 221 -2.93 -7.01 -6.18
CA GLU A 221 -2.59 -8.05 -7.17
C GLU A 221 -1.70 -7.53 -8.29
N HIS A 222 -1.95 -6.32 -8.82
CA HIS A 222 -1.08 -5.71 -9.82
C HIS A 222 0.33 -5.42 -9.29
N LEU A 223 0.46 -5.15 -7.99
CA LEU A 223 1.75 -4.97 -7.33
C LEU A 223 2.45 -6.30 -7.03
N LYS A 224 1.73 -7.41 -6.83
CA LYS A 224 2.31 -8.76 -6.66
C LYS A 224 3.01 -9.26 -7.92
N ILE A 225 2.48 -8.92 -9.11
CA ILE A 225 3.12 -9.23 -10.40
C ILE A 225 4.47 -8.51 -10.52
N LEU A 226 4.56 -7.31 -9.95
CA LEU A 226 5.77 -6.49 -9.98
C LEU A 226 6.76 -6.84 -8.85
N SER A 227 6.28 -7.28 -7.68
CA SER A 227 7.13 -7.60 -6.53
C SER A 227 8.11 -8.75 -6.79
N LYS A 228 7.80 -9.66 -7.73
CA LYS A 228 8.72 -10.72 -8.17
C LYS A 228 9.89 -10.20 -9.02
N ASN A 229 9.75 -9.05 -9.68
CA ASN A 229 10.80 -8.44 -10.52
C ASN A 229 11.54 -7.29 -9.82
N PHE A 230 10.99 -6.75 -8.72
CA PHE A 230 11.62 -5.73 -7.91
C PHE A 230 12.27 -6.32 -6.65
N GLU A 231 13.38 -7.05 -6.79
CA GLU A 231 14.27 -7.39 -5.65
C GLU A 231 14.68 -6.15 -4.83
N ASN A 232 14.63 -4.95 -5.42
CA ASN A 232 14.82 -3.68 -4.72
C ASN A 232 13.64 -3.23 -3.83
N ILE A 233 12.41 -3.72 -4.04
CA ILE A 233 11.27 -3.56 -3.12
C ILE A 233 11.36 -4.58 -1.96
N GLY A 234 12.04 -5.72 -2.17
CA GLY A 234 12.41 -6.67 -1.12
C GLY A 234 13.13 -6.00 0.06
N LYS A 235 13.89 -4.94 -0.18
CA LYS A 235 14.52 -4.11 0.87
C LYS A 235 13.52 -3.47 1.83
N ALA A 236 12.35 -3.01 1.34
CA ALA A 236 11.31 -2.42 2.19
C ALA A 236 10.52 -3.48 2.98
N TYR A 237 10.36 -4.68 2.41
CA TYR A 237 9.81 -5.83 3.14
C TYR A 237 10.76 -6.27 4.25
N ASN A 238 12.06 -6.38 3.96
CA ASN A 238 13.10 -6.68 4.95
C ASN A 238 13.11 -5.66 6.09
N VAL A 239 12.98 -4.36 5.81
CA VAL A 239 12.86 -3.33 6.87
C VAL A 239 11.66 -3.60 7.78
N THR A 240 10.52 -4.02 7.22
CA THR A 240 9.31 -4.31 8.00
C THR A 240 9.50 -5.58 8.84
N GLU A 241 10.02 -6.65 8.24
CA GLU A 241 10.28 -7.92 8.92
C GLU A 241 11.33 -7.78 10.03
N ASN A 242 12.44 -7.11 9.74
CA ASN A 242 13.52 -6.81 10.68
C ASN A 242 13.03 -5.90 11.82
N THR A 243 12.20 -4.91 11.53
CA THR A 243 11.59 -4.05 12.57
C THR A 243 10.67 -4.86 13.47
N ASN A 244 9.83 -5.73 12.91
CA ASN A 244 8.93 -6.58 13.70
C ASN A 244 9.72 -7.54 14.60
N LYS A 245 10.84 -8.09 14.11
CA LYS A 245 11.72 -8.94 14.92
C LYS A 245 12.34 -8.20 16.10
N ILE A 246 12.78 -6.95 15.89
CA ILE A 246 13.26 -6.09 16.97
C ILE A 246 12.16 -5.82 17.99
N PHE A 247 10.91 -5.63 17.52
CA PHE A 247 9.78 -5.37 18.40
C PHE A 247 9.43 -6.61 19.24
N GLU A 248 9.50 -7.81 18.65
CA GLU A 248 9.36 -9.07 19.39
C GLU A 248 10.42 -9.20 20.51
N ILE A 249 11.68 -8.85 20.24
CA ILE A 249 12.77 -8.89 21.24
C ILE A 249 12.47 -7.96 22.43
N GLU A 250 11.96 -6.76 22.13
CA GLU A 250 11.55 -5.76 23.13
C GLU A 250 10.20 -6.08 23.78
N ASN A 251 9.59 -7.24 23.50
CA ASN A 251 8.25 -7.64 23.94
C ASN A 251 7.17 -6.61 23.59
N MET A 252 7.31 -5.97 22.43
CA MET A 252 6.37 -5.01 21.88
C MET A 252 5.55 -5.64 20.75
N PRO A 253 4.25 -5.35 20.67
CA PRO A 253 3.46 -5.72 19.50
C PRO A 253 3.97 -4.93 18.29
N ASP A 254 3.96 -5.57 17.12
CA ASP A 254 4.33 -4.89 15.88
C ASP A 254 3.43 -3.66 15.64
N LEU A 255 3.97 -2.66 14.94
CA LEU A 255 3.30 -1.37 14.75
C LEU A 255 1.88 -1.50 14.17
N LYS A 256 1.62 -2.52 13.35
CA LYS A 256 0.31 -2.77 12.73
C LYS A 256 -0.64 -3.41 13.73
N SER A 257 -0.22 -4.44 14.46
CA SER A 257 -1.04 -5.04 15.53
C SER A 257 -1.30 -4.05 16.65
N ALA A 258 -0.32 -3.24 17.01
CA ALA A 258 -0.47 -2.17 17.99
C ALA A 258 -1.53 -1.15 17.55
N TYR A 259 -1.57 -0.79 16.26
CA TYR A 259 -2.63 0.03 15.69
C TYR A 259 -4.00 -0.67 15.70
N LEU A 260 -4.11 -1.89 15.16
CA LEU A 260 -5.36 -2.64 15.09
C LEU A 260 -5.98 -2.92 16.47
N ASN A 261 -5.12 -3.14 17.46
CA ASN A 261 -5.53 -3.42 18.85
C ASN A 261 -5.87 -2.15 19.65
N GLY A 262 -5.94 -0.98 19.02
CA GLY A 262 -6.31 0.22 19.76
C GLY A 262 -5.14 0.97 20.39
N GLN A 263 -3.91 0.47 20.32
CA GLN A 263 -2.77 1.07 21.01
C GLN A 263 -2.27 2.31 20.26
N PHE A 264 -2.45 2.35 18.93
CA PHE A 264 -1.97 3.39 18.02
C PHE A 264 -3.05 4.00 17.03
N ASN A 265 -3.00 5.28 16.58
CA ASN A 265 -3.90 6.16 15.82
C ASN A 265 -3.01 7.09 14.97
N LEU A 266 -3.65 7.89 14.14
CA LEU A 266 -2.96 8.69 13.15
C LEU A 266 -2.20 9.93 13.69
N ASP A 267 -2.67 10.57 14.76
CA ASP A 267 -2.09 11.81 15.29
C ASP A 267 -0.63 11.65 15.74
N ASP A 268 -0.22 10.46 16.13
CA ASP A 268 1.09 10.22 16.74
C ASP A 268 2.21 9.94 15.82
N ILE A 269 1.85 9.53 14.62
CA ILE A 269 2.80 9.40 13.55
C ILE A 269 3.56 10.73 13.49
N PHE A 270 2.89 11.86 13.73
CA PHE A 270 3.51 13.17 13.82
C PHE A 270 4.36 13.40 15.08
N LYS A 271 4.09 12.75 16.22
CA LYS A 271 4.93 12.89 17.43
C LYS A 271 6.15 11.98 17.39
N LEU A 272 5.95 10.71 17.08
CA LEU A 272 6.99 9.69 17.09
C LEU A 272 8.01 9.92 15.95
N ARG A 273 7.55 10.32 14.76
CA ARG A 273 8.42 10.44 13.57
C ARG A 273 9.48 11.53 13.68
N HIS A 274 9.22 12.60 14.43
CA HIS A 274 10.12 13.76 14.50
C HIS A 274 11.22 13.64 15.57
N LEU A 275 11.13 12.66 16.47
CA LEU A 275 12.16 12.38 17.46
C LEU A 275 13.51 12.12 16.78
N SER A 276 14.58 12.67 17.33
CA SER A 276 15.96 12.44 16.85
C SER A 276 16.29 10.95 16.79
N ASN A 277 15.89 10.19 17.82
CA ASN A 277 16.11 8.75 17.91
C ASN A 277 15.29 7.97 16.88
N ALA A 278 14.08 8.42 16.54
CA ALA A 278 13.27 7.82 15.47
C ALA A 278 13.83 8.14 14.08
N LYS A 279 14.51 9.27 13.89
CA LYS A 279 15.25 9.57 12.66
C LYS A 279 16.48 8.66 12.54
N TYR A 280 17.21 8.49 13.63
CA TYR A 280 18.37 7.60 13.70
C TYR A 280 17.99 6.15 13.46
N PHE A 281 17.02 5.60 14.21
CA PHE A 281 16.52 4.23 14.05
C PHE A 281 16.06 3.96 12.62
N ARG A 282 15.28 4.89 12.02
CA ARG A 282 14.85 4.74 10.62
C ARG A 282 16.04 4.71 9.67
N LYS A 283 17.06 5.54 9.86
CA LYS A 283 18.25 5.50 9.01
C LYS A 283 18.97 4.16 9.17
N TRP A 284 19.29 3.79 10.40
CA TRP A 284 20.01 2.57 10.75
C TRP A 284 19.30 1.30 10.26
N ILE A 285 17.98 1.16 10.51
CA ILE A 285 17.23 -0.03 10.10
C ILE A 285 17.11 -0.15 8.59
N ASN A 286 17.03 0.98 7.87
CA ASN A 286 17.05 0.97 6.40
C ASN A 286 18.42 0.54 5.89
N ASP A 287 19.51 1.08 6.46
CA ASP A 287 20.88 0.76 6.03
C ASP A 287 21.23 -0.73 6.28
N ILE A 288 20.90 -1.28 7.45
CA ILE A 288 21.27 -2.67 7.82
C ILE A 288 20.35 -3.72 7.15
N SER A 289 19.09 -3.37 6.86
CA SER A 289 18.13 -4.30 6.22
C SER A 289 18.38 -4.49 4.72
N GLU A 290 19.29 -3.72 4.13
CA GLU A 290 19.75 -3.94 2.76
C GLU A 290 20.62 -5.20 2.64
N THR A 291 21.29 -5.61 3.72
CA THR A 291 22.28 -6.69 3.73
C THR A 291 21.98 -7.83 4.69
N THR A 292 20.91 -7.71 5.49
CA THR A 292 20.67 -8.57 6.66
C THR A 292 19.22 -9.04 6.70
N ASN A 293 19.02 -10.35 6.89
CA ASN A 293 17.69 -10.97 7.03
C ASN A 293 17.20 -10.99 8.50
N ALA A 294 15.94 -11.39 8.72
CA ALA A 294 15.31 -11.37 10.04
C ALA A 294 15.96 -12.29 11.09
N ASN A 295 16.79 -13.26 10.70
CA ASN A 295 17.52 -14.10 11.65
C ASN A 295 18.81 -13.42 12.13
N GLU A 296 19.41 -12.57 11.30
CA GLU A 296 20.67 -11.88 11.57
C GLU A 296 20.47 -10.52 12.24
N ILE A 297 19.30 -9.87 12.05
CA ILE A 297 19.01 -8.54 12.61
C ILE A 297 19.09 -8.48 14.14
N THR A 298 18.83 -9.60 14.83
CA THR A 298 18.91 -9.69 16.29
C THR A 298 20.33 -9.40 16.78
N VAL A 299 21.33 -9.90 16.05
CA VAL A 299 22.76 -9.74 16.37
C VAL A 299 23.18 -8.28 16.17
N GLU A 300 22.77 -7.68 15.05
CA GLU A 300 23.07 -6.29 14.73
C GLU A 300 22.39 -5.29 15.68
N TYR A 301 21.13 -5.54 16.05
CA TYR A 301 20.41 -4.75 17.04
C TYR A 301 21.11 -4.73 18.41
N LEU A 302 21.50 -5.90 18.90
CA LEU A 302 22.18 -6.02 20.21
C LEU A 302 23.58 -5.38 20.18
N ASN A 303 24.27 -5.42 19.04
CA ASN A 303 25.54 -4.73 18.83
C ASN A 303 25.42 -3.20 18.88
N GLU A 304 24.36 -2.67 18.29
CA GLU A 304 24.08 -1.23 18.25
C GLU A 304 23.68 -0.70 19.64
N VAL A 305 22.87 -1.46 20.38
CA VAL A 305 22.36 -1.04 21.70
C VAL A 305 23.42 -1.13 22.81
N GLU A 306 24.23 -2.19 22.84
CA GLU A 306 25.21 -2.40 23.93
C GLU A 306 26.62 -1.87 23.63
N GLY A 307 26.86 -1.34 22.43
CA GLY A 307 28.16 -0.86 22.00
C GLY A 307 29.15 -2.00 21.78
N SER A 308 29.03 -2.66 20.62
CA SER A 308 29.97 -3.53 19.86
C SER A 308 30.97 -4.50 20.55
N LYS A 309 31.12 -4.57 21.89
CA LYS A 309 32.15 -5.42 22.54
C LYS A 309 31.75 -6.13 23.83
N LYS A 310 30.64 -5.76 24.51
CA LYS A 310 30.29 -6.33 25.82
C LYS A 310 29.24 -7.45 25.77
N PHE A 311 28.24 -7.37 24.89
CA PHE A 311 27.13 -8.33 24.84
C PHE A 311 27.59 -9.78 24.60
N PHE A 312 28.40 -10.03 23.56
CA PHE A 312 28.85 -11.39 23.20
C PHE A 312 29.84 -12.02 24.19
N GLN A 313 30.29 -11.28 25.21
CA GLN A 313 31.11 -11.85 26.28
C GLN A 313 30.25 -12.41 27.43
N THR A 314 28.96 -12.03 27.50
CA THR A 314 27.99 -12.55 28.47
C THR A 314 27.48 -13.95 28.08
N SER A 315 26.99 -14.71 29.05
CA SER A 315 26.46 -16.07 28.86
C SER A 315 25.25 -16.11 27.91
N LEU A 316 24.41 -15.07 27.92
CA LEU A 316 23.24 -14.94 27.03
C LEU A 316 23.66 -14.57 25.60
N GLY A 317 24.63 -13.66 25.44
CA GLY A 317 25.18 -13.30 24.13
C GLY A 317 25.95 -14.45 23.46
N LYS A 318 26.64 -15.29 24.25
CA LYS A 318 27.27 -16.52 23.74
C LYS A 318 26.23 -17.52 23.23
N PHE A 319 25.10 -17.68 23.95
CA PHE A 319 24.01 -18.58 23.55
C PHE A 319 23.35 -18.14 22.22
N ILE A 320 23.01 -16.85 22.08
CA ILE A 320 22.41 -16.30 20.84
C ILE A 320 23.37 -16.43 19.65
N LYS A 321 24.67 -16.17 19.85
CA LYS A 321 25.70 -16.35 18.83
C LYS A 321 25.82 -17.81 18.37
N THR A 322 25.74 -18.77 19.30
CA THR A 322 25.76 -20.19 18.99
C THR A 322 24.52 -20.61 18.21
N THR A 323 23.32 -20.20 18.63
CA THR A 323 22.06 -20.53 17.94
C THR A 323 21.97 -19.94 16.52
N ALA A 324 22.40 -18.69 16.32
CA ALA A 324 22.46 -18.07 15.00
C ALA A 324 23.46 -18.76 14.06
N SER A 325 24.62 -19.20 14.59
CA SER A 325 25.63 -19.94 13.81
C SER A 325 25.14 -21.36 13.42
N PHE A 326 24.29 -21.97 14.24
CA PHE A 326 23.66 -23.26 13.94
C PHE A 326 22.52 -23.16 12.91
N GLY A 327 21.89 -21.99 12.75
CA GLY A 327 20.84 -21.75 11.76
C GLY A 327 21.32 -21.76 10.30
N VAL A 328 22.63 -21.67 10.06
CA VAL A 328 23.24 -21.67 8.72
C VAL A 328 23.60 -23.10 8.25
N GLY A 329 23.45 -24.14 9.07
CA GLY A 329 23.96 -25.46 8.71
C GLY A 329 23.39 -26.66 9.43
N SER A 330 22.06 -26.86 9.43
CA SER A 330 21.45 -28.20 9.54
C SER A 330 19.92 -28.10 9.50
N GLY A 331 19.30 -28.94 8.66
CA GLY A 331 17.85 -29.04 8.54
C GLY A 331 17.14 -29.40 9.84
N LEU A 332 15.83 -29.14 9.83
CA LEU A 332 14.84 -29.45 10.87
C LEU A 332 15.15 -30.74 11.68
N GLY A 333 15.26 -30.60 13.00
CA GLY A 333 15.16 -31.75 13.91
C GLY A 333 15.50 -31.47 15.37
N MET A 334 14.48 -31.56 16.24
CA MET A 334 14.52 -31.82 17.70
C MET A 334 15.00 -30.62 18.59
N LEU A 335 14.26 -30.10 19.59
CA LEU A 335 13.29 -30.69 20.51
C LEU A 335 12.30 -29.63 21.03
N ILE A 336 11.00 -29.90 20.82
CA ILE A 336 10.00 -29.64 21.85
C ILE A 336 10.12 -30.81 22.84
N GLY A 337 10.45 -30.54 24.10
CA GLY A 337 10.53 -31.55 25.16
C GLY A 337 10.89 -30.93 26.50
N GLY A 338 9.92 -30.88 27.41
CA GLY A 338 10.01 -30.24 28.72
C GLY A 338 10.92 -30.94 29.77
N PRO A 339 10.77 -30.55 31.05
CA PRO A 339 11.83 -30.58 32.06
C PRO A 339 12.03 -31.96 32.70
N ALA A 340 13.28 -32.41 32.81
CA ALA A 340 13.88 -33.15 33.93
C ALA A 340 15.14 -33.93 33.49
N VAL A 341 16.05 -34.12 34.45
CA VAL A 341 17.25 -34.98 34.43
C VAL A 341 18.44 -34.38 33.66
N GLY A 342 19.61 -34.10 34.25
CA GLY A 342 20.14 -34.45 35.56
C GLY A 342 21.65 -34.65 35.44
N LEU A 343 22.40 -33.95 36.30
CA LEU A 343 23.69 -34.35 36.90
C LEU A 343 24.85 -34.83 36.02
N ILE A 344 25.95 -34.08 36.08
CA ILE A 344 27.39 -34.45 36.31
C ILE A 344 28.21 -33.23 35.82
N GLY A 345 29.07 -32.52 36.56
CA GLY A 345 29.53 -32.59 37.95
C GLY A 345 30.71 -31.61 38.15
N ALA A 346 30.77 -31.01 39.35
CA ALA A 346 31.92 -30.43 40.09
C ALA A 346 32.78 -29.29 39.47
N GLY A 347 33.03 -28.16 40.12
CA GLY A 347 32.71 -27.74 41.49
C GLY A 347 33.26 -26.35 41.90
N ALA A 348 32.99 -26.01 43.17
CA ALA A 348 33.42 -24.87 44.00
C ALA A 348 32.84 -23.47 43.66
N ALA A 349 32.28 -22.68 44.59
CA ALA A 349 32.05 -22.83 46.03
C ALA A 349 30.94 -21.85 46.49
N LYS A 350 30.29 -22.23 47.59
CA LYS A 350 29.29 -21.49 48.37
C LYS A 350 29.87 -20.20 48.94
N ILE A 351 29.13 -19.09 48.91
CA ILE A 351 29.07 -18.13 50.03
C ILE A 351 27.61 -17.71 50.23
N ALA A 352 27.17 -17.80 51.48
CA ALA A 352 25.84 -17.53 51.98
C ALA A 352 25.50 -16.03 52.05
N GLU A 353 24.21 -15.73 51.95
CA GLU A 353 23.50 -14.48 52.34
C GLU A 353 23.83 -14.05 53.79
N PRO A 354 23.55 -12.81 54.28
CA PRO A 354 22.49 -11.88 53.84
C PRO A 354 22.83 -10.37 53.88
N VAL A 355 22.24 -9.55 52.99
CA VAL A 355 21.98 -8.12 53.29
C VAL A 355 20.62 -7.72 52.75
N THR A 356 19.77 -7.37 53.69
CA THR A 356 18.46 -6.72 53.61
C THR A 356 18.47 -5.38 52.90
N ASP A 357 17.32 -5.09 52.28
CA ASP A 357 16.74 -3.78 51.97
C ASP A 357 17.51 -2.83 51.05
N TYR A 358 17.10 -2.76 49.78
CA TYR A 358 16.89 -1.48 49.10
C TYR A 358 15.97 -1.66 47.86
N ALA A 359 14.87 -0.89 47.86
CA ALA A 359 14.13 -0.41 46.69
C ALA A 359 13.15 -1.36 45.94
N PHE A 360 12.16 -1.92 46.65
CA PHE A 360 10.87 -2.33 46.05
C PHE A 360 9.66 -1.51 46.55
N GLY A 361 9.89 -0.24 46.85
CA GLY A 361 8.83 0.73 47.08
C GLY A 361 9.29 2.08 46.58
N LEU A 362 8.78 2.48 45.40
CA LEU A 362 8.81 3.83 44.75
C LEU A 362 8.73 3.76 43.21
N LEU A 363 8.06 2.75 42.63
CA LEU A 363 7.63 2.80 41.22
C LEU A 363 6.19 2.30 41.01
N GLU A 364 5.37 2.41 42.05
CA GLU A 364 3.92 2.49 41.92
C GLU A 364 3.49 3.77 42.65
N THR A 365 2.55 4.51 42.07
CA THR A 365 1.80 5.66 42.64
C THR A 365 2.19 7.12 42.30
N TYR A 366 3.05 7.45 41.32
CA TYR A 366 3.30 8.89 41.01
C TYR A 366 3.47 9.36 39.54
N ALA A 367 3.02 8.59 38.54
CA ALA A 367 3.04 9.07 37.15
C ALA A 367 1.72 8.83 36.37
N LEU A 368 0.61 8.66 37.09
CA LEU A 368 -0.75 8.86 36.60
C LEU A 368 -1.21 10.22 37.11
N ASP A 369 -1.31 11.22 36.23
CA ASP A 369 -2.63 11.72 35.82
C ASP A 369 -2.66 13.08 35.12
N ASN A 370 -1.60 13.91 35.05
CA ASN A 370 -1.83 15.29 34.54
C ASN A 370 -0.76 15.96 33.67
N LEU A 371 0.29 15.28 33.19
CA LEU A 371 1.28 15.90 32.28
C LEU A 371 1.95 14.77 31.47
N ILE A 372 1.64 14.49 30.21
CA ILE A 372 1.76 15.38 29.04
C ILE A 372 0.82 14.82 27.96
N GLU A 373 -0.12 15.66 27.49
CA GLU A 373 -1.02 15.44 26.35
C GLU A 373 -0.24 15.38 25.01
N GLY A 374 0.60 14.37 24.91
CA GLY A 374 1.28 13.90 23.71
C GLY A 374 0.32 13.05 22.88
N LYS A 375 -0.21 13.49 21.71
CA LYS A 375 -0.56 12.64 20.54
C LYS A 375 0.07 11.26 20.79
N ASN A 376 -0.79 10.39 21.33
CA ASN A 376 -0.63 8.98 21.68
C ASN A 376 -1.55 8.23 20.72
N PRO A 377 -1.15 7.14 20.03
CA PRO A 377 -1.90 6.69 18.91
C PRO A 377 -3.16 5.94 19.47
N ARG A 378 -3.30 5.83 20.77
CA ARG A 378 -4.55 5.50 21.45
C ARG A 378 -5.66 6.58 21.38
N GLY A 379 -5.31 7.87 21.31
CA GLY A 379 -6.22 9.04 21.28
C GLY A 379 -7.32 9.07 20.20
N TYR A 380 -7.00 9.14 18.91
CA TYR A 380 -7.95 9.00 17.79
C TYR A 380 -8.66 7.64 17.76
N LEU A 381 -8.05 6.53 18.18
CA LEU A 381 -8.81 5.26 18.27
C LEU A 381 -9.86 5.30 19.37
N ASN A 382 -9.62 5.99 20.48
CA ASN A 382 -10.65 6.24 21.49
C ASN A 382 -11.78 7.11 20.93
N LYS A 383 -11.47 8.16 20.14
CA LYS A 383 -12.49 8.99 19.48
C LYS A 383 -13.33 8.22 18.45
N VAL A 384 -12.72 7.35 17.66
CA VAL A 384 -13.47 6.48 16.71
C VAL A 384 -14.45 5.58 17.47
N LYS A 385 -14.03 5.00 18.60
CA LYS A 385 -14.90 4.18 19.45
C LYS A 385 -16.08 4.96 20.02
N GLU A 386 -15.85 6.20 20.46
CA GLU A 386 -16.91 7.07 20.98
C GLU A 386 -18.01 7.36 19.94
N GLU A 387 -17.63 7.65 18.69
CA GLU A 387 -18.59 7.94 17.62
C GLU A 387 -19.38 6.71 17.16
N ILE A 388 -18.78 5.52 17.18
CA ILE A 388 -19.50 4.27 16.89
C ILE A 388 -20.61 4.04 17.92
N ASN A 389 -20.32 4.26 19.20
CA ASN A 389 -21.28 4.03 20.29
C ASN A 389 -22.47 5.00 20.25
N LYS A 390 -22.28 6.25 19.79
CA LYS A 390 -23.37 7.24 19.67
C LYS A 390 -24.38 6.89 18.58
N ASN A 391 -23.94 6.27 17.49
CA ASN A 391 -24.78 5.95 16.33
C ASN A 391 -25.40 4.54 16.40
N SER A 392 -25.13 3.79 17.47
CA SER A 392 -25.67 2.44 17.71
C SER A 392 -26.96 2.44 18.55
N VAL A 393 -27.55 3.63 18.76
CA VAL A 393 -28.83 3.89 19.42
C VAL A 393 -29.79 4.47 18.39
#